data_AF-A0A4Q7UF75-F1
#
_entry.id   AF-A0A4Q7UF75-F1
#
_cell.length_a   1.000
_cell.length_b   1.000
_cell.length_c   1.000
_cell.angle_alpha   90.00
_cell.angle_beta   90.00
_cell.angle_gamma   90.00
#
_symmetry.space_group_name_H-M   'P 1'
#
loop_
_entity.id
_entity.type
_entity.pdbx_description
1 polymer ?
#
loop_
_entity_poly.entity_id
_entity_poly.type
_entity_poly.pdbx_seq_one_letter_code
_entity_poly.pdbx_strand_id
1 'polypeptide(L)'
;MPMPSISYNEQRLETARNGINRLRTHINSVRAGFNPVDVGHPHGFPLNSLTVAAGGDAFPSGVNFKAKLRDVGGAVDTAFTGHEASLGKLSRALTVNLRLGQDAEYKNVNTANTVGLPNTTTHTTTPTTNTSTNTTSTSTNTTKPN
;
A
#
# COMPACT_ATOMS: atom_id res chain seq x y z
N MET A 1 -21.75 6.71 37.33
CA MET A 1 -20.91 7.31 36.26
C MET A 1 -21.34 6.67 34.94
N PRO A 2 -21.60 7.43 33.87
CA PRO A 2 -21.87 6.84 32.56
C PRO A 2 -20.63 6.10 32.07
N MET A 3 -20.81 4.87 31.59
CA MET A 3 -19.73 4.08 31.01
C MET A 3 -19.37 4.65 29.63
N PRO A 4 -18.08 4.76 29.27
CA PRO A 4 -17.67 5.13 27.93
C PRO A 4 -18.25 4.13 26.92
N SER A 5 -18.97 4.61 25.91
CA SER A 5 -19.41 3.78 24.80
C SER A 5 -18.48 3.96 23.61
N ILE A 6 -18.01 2.86 23.03
CA ILE A 6 -17.23 2.86 21.80
C ILE A 6 -18.20 2.54 20.68
N SER A 7 -18.40 3.47 19.75
CA SER A 7 -19.13 3.22 18.50
C SER A 7 -18.12 2.82 17.42
N TYR A 8 -18.25 1.60 16.93
CA TYR A 8 -17.38 1.03 15.91
C TYR A 8 -18.08 1.10 14.54
N ASN A 9 -17.50 1.83 13.59
CA ASN A 9 -18.06 1.98 12.24
C ASN A 9 -17.14 1.30 11.21
N GLU A 10 -17.43 0.03 10.95
CA GLU A 10 -16.70 -0.80 10.00
C GLU A 10 -16.62 -0.19 8.61
N GLN A 11 -17.75 0.29 8.11
CA GLN A 11 -17.83 0.81 6.74
C GLN A 11 -16.95 2.04 6.54
N ARG A 12 -16.85 2.93 7.54
CA ARG A 12 -15.95 4.08 7.50
C ARG A 12 -14.48 3.65 7.54
N LEU A 13 -14.13 2.67 8.37
CA LEU A 13 -12.76 2.13 8.46
C LEU A 13 -12.34 1.42 7.17
N GLU A 14 -13.25 0.65 6.57
CA GLU A 14 -13.04 -0.04 5.30
C GLU A 14 -12.85 0.96 4.14
N THR A 15 -13.70 1.99 4.09
CA THR A 15 -13.58 3.09 3.12
C THR A 15 -12.23 3.80 3.25
N ALA A 16 -11.81 4.10 4.49
CA ALA A 16 -10.52 4.73 4.76
C ALA A 16 -9.34 3.83 4.32
N ARG A 17 -9.37 2.52 4.65
CA ARG A 17 -8.34 1.56 4.25
C ARG A 17 -8.22 1.46 2.73
N ASN A 18 -9.35 1.39 2.03
CA ASN A 18 -9.38 1.33 0.58
C ASN A 18 -8.85 2.62 -0.06
N GLY A 19 -9.19 3.78 0.49
CA GLY A 19 -8.64 5.08 0.07
C GLY A 19 -7.12 5.14 0.23
N ILE A 20 -6.60 4.68 1.37
CA ILE A 20 -5.14 4.59 1.61
C ILE A 20 -4.48 3.66 0.61
N ASN A 21 -5.03 2.47 0.35
CA ASN A 21 -4.44 1.54 -0.61
C ASN A 21 -4.39 2.13 -2.04
N ARG A 22 -5.41 2.90 -2.45
CA ARG A 22 -5.39 3.63 -3.72
C ARG A 22 -4.28 4.69 -3.77
N LEU A 23 -4.13 5.47 -2.70
CA LEU A 23 -3.04 6.47 -2.60
C LEU A 23 -1.67 5.82 -2.70
N ARG A 24 -1.47 4.66 -2.06
CA ARG A 24 -0.23 3.88 -2.15
C ARG A 24 0.10 3.45 -3.59
N THR A 25 -0.90 2.95 -4.31
CA THR A 25 -0.76 2.62 -5.74
C THR A 25 -0.37 3.84 -6.56
N HIS A 26 -1.02 4.98 -6.35
CA HIS A 26 -0.69 6.23 -7.05
C HIS A 26 0.73 6.72 -6.74
N ILE A 27 1.17 6.64 -5.48
CA ILE A 27 2.54 7.01 -5.09
C ILE A 27 3.55 6.15 -5.85
N ASN A 28 3.34 4.84 -5.91
CA ASN A 28 4.23 3.96 -6.65
C ASN A 28 4.28 4.32 -8.15
N SER A 29 3.14 4.68 -8.76
CA SER A 29 3.10 5.15 -10.15
C SER A 29 3.84 6.48 -10.37
N VAL A 30 3.81 7.40 -9.41
CA VAL A 30 4.52 8.68 -9.51
C VAL A 30 6.03 8.49 -9.31
N ARG A 31 6.43 7.66 -8.34
CA ARG A 31 7.84 7.37 -8.03
C ARG A 31 8.64 6.90 -9.24
N ALA A 32 8.02 6.10 -10.09
CA ALA A 32 8.55 5.68 -11.37
C ALA A 32 9.17 6.81 -12.22
N GLY A 33 8.57 8.00 -12.20
CA GLY A 33 9.04 9.15 -12.98
C GLY A 33 10.18 9.94 -12.34
N PHE A 34 10.44 9.72 -11.05
CA PHE A 34 11.46 10.46 -10.30
C PHE A 34 12.63 9.59 -9.84
N ASN A 35 12.47 8.27 -9.89
CA ASN A 35 13.51 7.33 -9.53
C ASN A 35 14.68 7.41 -10.54
N PRO A 36 15.89 7.83 -10.12
CA PRO A 36 17.00 8.06 -11.02
C PRO A 36 17.55 6.77 -11.67
N VAL A 37 17.27 5.60 -11.12
CA VAL A 37 17.75 4.28 -11.59
C VAL A 37 16.68 3.43 -12.28
N ASP A 38 15.43 3.89 -12.38
CA ASP A 38 14.34 3.09 -12.92
C ASP A 38 14.38 3.01 -14.44
N VAL A 39 14.77 1.84 -14.95
CA VAL A 39 14.86 1.50 -16.39
C VAL A 39 13.59 0.86 -16.94
N GLY A 40 12.58 0.58 -16.11
CA GLY A 40 11.50 -0.35 -16.45
C GLY A 40 10.11 0.25 -16.62
N HIS A 41 9.93 1.56 -16.42
CA HIS A 41 8.58 2.14 -16.40
C HIS A 41 8.08 2.62 -17.77
N PRO A 42 6.79 2.38 -18.12
CA PRO A 42 6.25 2.67 -19.45
C PRO A 42 6.28 4.16 -19.86
N HIS A 43 6.49 5.06 -18.89
CA HIS A 43 6.33 6.51 -19.07
C HIS A 43 7.58 7.31 -18.67
N GLY A 44 8.72 6.65 -18.37
CA GLY A 44 9.91 7.33 -17.85
C GLY A 44 11.22 6.76 -18.40
N PHE A 45 12.15 7.66 -18.72
CA PHE A 45 13.57 7.30 -18.90
C PHE A 45 14.30 7.53 -17.57
N PRO A 46 15.25 6.66 -17.17
CA PRO A 46 16.03 6.89 -15.96
C PRO A 46 16.79 8.21 -16.04
N LEU A 47 16.73 9.01 -14.98
CA LEU A 47 17.46 10.27 -14.91
C LEU A 47 18.98 10.05 -15.03
N ASN A 48 19.50 8.88 -14.65
CA ASN A 48 20.90 8.51 -14.87
C ASN A 48 21.30 8.47 -16.35
N SER A 49 20.36 8.09 -17.21
CA SER A 49 20.56 7.94 -18.66
C SER A 49 20.32 9.24 -19.44
N LEU A 50 19.86 10.30 -18.77
CA LEU A 50 19.60 11.59 -19.41
C LEU A 50 20.91 12.22 -19.93
N THR A 51 20.93 12.67 -21.17
CA THR A 51 22.03 13.48 -21.72
C THR A 51 21.51 14.89 -21.95
N VAL A 52 22.17 15.87 -21.37
CA VAL A 52 21.79 17.29 -21.49
C VAL A 52 22.89 17.99 -22.27
N ALA A 53 22.56 18.52 -23.44
CA ALA A 53 23.47 19.36 -24.21
C ALA A 53 23.72 20.69 -23.48
N ALA A 54 24.94 21.20 -23.53
CA ALA A 54 25.21 22.58 -23.13
C ALA A 54 24.63 23.53 -24.19
N GLY A 55 24.05 24.66 -23.77
CA GLY A 55 23.55 25.63 -24.74
C GLY A 55 22.49 26.57 -24.19
N GLY A 56 22.94 27.64 -23.53
CA GLY A 56 22.12 28.76 -23.07
C GLY A 56 22.64 29.36 -21.77
N ASP A 57 22.46 30.67 -21.58
CA ASP A 57 22.96 31.42 -20.41
C ASP A 57 22.48 30.85 -19.06
N ALA A 58 21.35 30.15 -19.04
CA ALA A 58 20.78 29.52 -17.84
C ALA A 58 21.44 28.17 -17.48
N PHE A 59 22.06 27.46 -18.43
CA PHE A 59 22.67 26.15 -18.21
C PHE A 59 24.02 26.02 -18.94
N PRO A 60 25.07 26.71 -18.43
CA PRO A 60 26.39 26.72 -19.06
C PRO A 60 27.06 25.34 -19.12
N SER A 61 26.70 24.43 -18.21
CA SER A 61 27.05 23.01 -18.31
C SER A 61 25.83 22.12 -18.19
N GLY A 62 25.55 21.35 -19.25
CA GLY A 62 24.51 20.32 -19.23
C GLY A 62 24.77 19.26 -18.14
N VAL A 63 26.04 19.06 -17.78
CA VAL A 63 26.46 18.18 -16.67
C VAL A 63 25.91 18.65 -15.32
N ASN A 64 26.01 19.94 -14.99
CA ASN A 64 25.49 20.47 -13.73
C ASN A 64 23.96 20.42 -13.67
N PHE A 65 23.29 20.71 -14.79
CA PHE A 65 21.84 20.58 -14.87
C PHE A 65 21.39 19.13 -14.69
N LYS A 66 22.06 18.18 -15.35
CA LYS A 66 21.83 16.75 -15.16
C LYS A 66 22.01 16.34 -13.70
N ALA A 67 23.09 16.76 -13.06
CA ALA A 67 23.34 16.46 -11.64
C ALA A 67 22.18 16.98 -10.76
N LYS A 68 21.76 18.23 -10.97
CA LYS A 68 20.65 18.82 -10.21
C LYS A 68 19.31 18.12 -10.45
N LEU A 69 19.02 17.70 -11.68
CA LEU A 69 17.83 16.91 -11.98
C LEU A 69 17.84 15.56 -11.24
N ARG A 70 18.99 14.89 -11.18
CA ARG A 70 19.14 13.63 -10.44
C ARG A 70 18.96 13.84 -8.94
N ASP A 71 19.54 14.90 -8.39
CA ASP A 71 19.42 15.21 -6.97
C ASP A 71 17.96 15.51 -6.58
N VAL A 72 17.28 16.34 -7.39
CA VAL A 72 15.86 16.65 -7.17
C VAL A 72 14.99 15.41 -7.34
N GLY A 73 15.19 14.61 -8.40
CA GLY A 73 14.44 13.37 -8.62
C GLY A 73 14.64 12.36 -7.47
N GLY A 74 15.89 12.16 -7.03
CA GLY A 74 16.21 11.31 -5.89
C GLY A 74 15.61 11.79 -4.57
N ALA A 75 15.59 13.10 -4.33
CA ALA A 75 14.93 13.68 -3.16
C ALA A 75 13.40 13.44 -3.19
N VAL A 76 12.78 13.60 -4.35
CA VAL A 76 11.34 13.33 -4.55
C VAL A 76 11.02 11.85 -4.35
N ASP A 77 11.80 10.93 -4.94
CA ASP A 77 11.62 9.49 -4.72
C ASP A 77 11.80 9.09 -3.25
N THR A 78 12.78 9.67 -2.56
CA THR A 78 12.99 9.44 -1.13
C THR A 78 11.78 9.89 -0.30
N ALA A 79 11.24 11.08 -0.57
CA ALA A 79 10.06 11.58 0.11
C ALA A 79 8.84 10.66 -0.11
N PHE A 80 8.59 10.26 -1.36
CA PHE A 80 7.50 9.34 -1.68
C PHE A 80 7.68 7.96 -1.06
N THR A 81 8.91 7.45 -0.95
CA THR A 81 9.22 6.21 -0.22
C THR A 81 8.80 6.31 1.26
N GLY A 82 9.10 7.46 1.89
CA GLY A 82 8.69 7.73 3.28
C GLY A 82 7.17 7.79 3.45
N HIS A 83 6.47 8.44 2.52
CA HIS A 83 5.01 8.47 2.51
C HIS A 83 4.40 7.08 2.31
N GLU A 84 4.92 6.29 1.36
CA GLU A 84 4.45 4.93 1.11
C GLU A 84 4.62 4.03 2.35
N ALA A 85 5.76 4.12 3.03
CA ALA A 85 6.00 3.40 4.28
C ALA A 85 5.00 3.79 5.38
N SER A 86 4.68 5.08 5.50
CA SER A 86 3.74 5.61 6.49
C SER A 86 2.31 5.17 6.21
N LEU A 87 1.86 5.27 4.95
CA LEU A 87 0.55 4.78 4.51
C LEU A 87 0.44 3.26 4.65
N GLY A 88 1.51 2.52 4.40
CA GLY A 88 1.56 1.07 4.63
C GLY A 88 1.38 0.70 6.11
N LYS A 89 1.98 1.46 7.04
CA LYS A 89 1.72 1.29 8.49
C LYS A 89 0.26 1.58 8.83
N LEU A 90 -0.31 2.67 8.32
CA LEU A 90 -1.70 3.04 8.58
C LEU A 90 -2.69 2.01 8.02
N SER A 91 -2.47 1.52 6.80
CA SER A 91 -3.28 0.46 6.18
C SER A 91 -3.28 -0.84 7.00
N ARG A 92 -2.11 -1.22 7.53
CA ARG A 92 -2.00 -2.36 8.46
C ARG A 92 -2.75 -2.12 9.77
N ALA A 93 -2.62 -0.94 10.37
CA ALA A 93 -3.34 -0.60 11.60
C ALA A 93 -4.86 -0.64 11.41
N LEU A 94 -5.38 -0.12 10.29
CA LEU A 94 -6.80 -0.21 9.96
C LEU A 94 -7.25 -1.66 9.75
N THR A 95 -6.45 -2.49 9.08
CA THR A 95 -6.73 -3.92 8.92
C THR A 95 -6.85 -4.63 10.27
N VAL A 96 -5.96 -4.34 11.22
CA VAL A 96 -6.01 -4.91 12.57
C VAL A 96 -7.26 -4.44 13.31
N ASN A 97 -7.58 -3.14 13.25
CA ASN A 97 -8.78 -2.61 13.89
C ASN A 97 -10.07 -3.22 13.33
N LEU A 98 -10.14 -3.44 12.01
CA LEU A 98 -11.23 -4.17 11.31
C LEU A 98 -11.43 -5.56 11.88
N ARG A 99 -10.34 -6.33 11.99
CA ARG A 99 -10.40 -7.67 12.57
C ARG A 99 -10.82 -7.67 14.04
N LEU A 100 -10.26 -6.77 14.85
CA LEU A 100 -10.61 -6.68 16.27
C LEU A 100 -12.07 -6.29 16.49
N GLY A 101 -12.63 -5.44 15.64
CA GLY A 101 -14.05 -5.09 15.67
C GLY A 101 -14.95 -6.29 15.39
N GLN A 102 -14.64 -7.04 14.33
CA GLN A 102 -15.36 -8.28 13.98
C GLN A 102 -15.29 -9.33 15.10
N ASP A 103 -14.09 -9.53 15.67
CA ASP A 103 -13.89 -10.47 16.78
C ASP A 103 -14.69 -10.05 18.04
N ALA A 104 -14.77 -8.74 18.33
CA ALA A 104 -15.54 -8.21 19.44
C ALA A 104 -17.05 -8.37 19.21
N GLU A 105 -17.54 -8.09 18.01
CA GLU A 105 -18.94 -8.30 17.65
C GLU A 105 -19.34 -9.77 17.77
N TYR A 106 -18.51 -10.69 17.25
CA TYR A 106 -18.74 -12.12 17.36
C TYR A 106 -18.82 -12.61 18.81
N LYS A 107 -17.91 -12.13 19.68
CA LYS A 107 -17.95 -12.45 21.12
C LYS A 107 -19.20 -11.89 21.81
N ASN A 108 -19.62 -10.68 21.45
CA ASN A 108 -20.81 -10.05 22.02
C ASN A 108 -22.08 -10.82 21.64
N VAL A 109 -22.20 -11.23 20.36
CA VAL A 109 -23.31 -12.06 19.87
C VAL A 109 -23.36 -13.41 20.61
N ASN A 110 -22.22 -14.10 20.72
CA ASN A 110 -22.16 -15.40 21.42
C ASN A 110 -22.50 -15.25 22.90
N THR A 111 -22.04 -14.19 23.55
CA THR A 111 -22.35 -13.92 24.96
C THR A 111 -23.84 -13.64 25.12
N ALA A 112 -24.42 -12.76 24.29
CA ALA A 112 -25.84 -12.42 24.32
C ALA A 112 -26.74 -13.65 24.13
N ASN A 113 -26.40 -14.52 23.17
CA ASN A 113 -27.08 -15.79 22.96
C ASN A 113 -26.98 -16.70 24.19
N THR A 114 -25.81 -16.75 24.85
CA THR A 114 -25.59 -17.58 26.06
C THR A 114 -26.43 -17.10 27.25
N VAL A 115 -26.63 -15.79 27.39
CA VAL A 115 -27.40 -15.21 28.51
C VAL A 115 -28.88 -14.92 28.16
N GLY A 116 -29.34 -15.38 26.98
CA GLY A 116 -30.75 -15.28 26.57
C GLY A 116 -31.21 -13.86 26.24
N LEU A 117 -30.30 -12.93 25.92
CA LEU A 117 -30.69 -11.60 25.46
C LEU A 117 -31.05 -11.63 23.96
N PRO A 118 -32.06 -10.85 23.53
CA PRO A 118 -32.42 -10.74 22.12
C PRO A 118 -31.26 -10.13 21.31
N ASN A 119 -30.83 -10.85 20.27
CA ASN A 119 -29.76 -10.43 19.36
C ASN A 119 -30.35 -9.58 18.23
N THR A 120 -29.95 -8.31 18.12
CA THR A 120 -30.51 -7.34 17.15
C THR A 120 -29.56 -6.97 16.01
N THR A 121 -28.38 -7.59 15.90
CA THR A 121 -27.39 -7.26 14.86
C THR A 121 -27.54 -8.12 13.61
N THR A 122 -27.92 -7.49 12.50
CA THR A 122 -27.99 -8.10 11.17
C THR A 122 -26.60 -8.18 10.56
N HIS A 123 -26.05 -9.39 10.42
CA HIS A 123 -24.79 -9.62 9.71
C HIS A 123 -24.92 -9.21 8.23
N THR A 124 -24.12 -8.24 7.78
CA THR A 124 -23.82 -8.08 6.35
C THR A 124 -22.45 -8.70 6.09
N THR A 125 -22.42 -10.00 5.84
CA THR A 125 -21.23 -10.68 5.34
C THR A 125 -21.02 -10.27 3.88
N THR A 126 -20.20 -9.24 3.63
CA THR A 126 -19.60 -9.10 2.29
C THR A 126 -18.48 -10.14 2.20
N PRO A 127 -18.56 -11.15 1.33
CA PRO A 127 -17.51 -12.14 1.22
C PRO A 127 -16.29 -11.49 0.56
N THR A 128 -15.21 -11.31 1.31
CA THR A 128 -13.89 -11.05 0.75
C THR A 128 -13.40 -12.33 0.09
N THR A 129 -13.49 -12.39 -1.23
CA THR A 129 -12.86 -13.47 -2.02
C THR A 129 -11.35 -13.28 -1.90
N ASN A 130 -10.72 -14.06 -1.03
CA ASN A 130 -9.26 -14.20 -1.02
C ASN A 130 -8.86 -15.07 -2.21
N THR A 131 -8.51 -14.44 -3.33
CA THR A 131 -7.79 -15.12 -4.42
C THR A 131 -6.40 -15.49 -3.90
N SER A 132 -6.26 -16.71 -3.39
CA SER A 132 -4.97 -17.31 -3.07
C SER A 132 -4.30 -17.72 -4.38
N THR A 133 -3.32 -16.92 -4.84
CA THR A 133 -2.43 -17.35 -5.92
C THR A 133 -1.47 -18.38 -5.34
N ASN A 134 -1.80 -19.67 -5.47
CA ASN A 134 -0.87 -20.75 -5.19
C ASN A 134 0.21 -20.75 -6.27
N THR A 135 1.41 -20.26 -5.94
CA THR A 135 2.60 -20.47 -6.75
C THR A 135 3.06 -21.90 -6.55
N THR A 136 2.69 -22.81 -7.44
CA THR A 136 3.22 -24.17 -7.49
C THR A 136 4.68 -24.11 -7.92
N SER A 137 5.61 -24.32 -6.96
CA SER A 137 7.01 -24.56 -7.26
C SER A 137 7.19 -25.99 -7.79
N THR A 138 7.38 -26.13 -9.09
CA THR A 138 7.79 -27.40 -9.71
C THR A 138 9.26 -27.66 -9.38
N SER A 139 9.53 -28.65 -8.52
CA SER A 139 10.87 -29.21 -8.33
C SER A 139 11.08 -30.33 -9.34
N THR A 140 11.99 -30.15 -10.30
CA THR A 140 12.43 -31.21 -11.20
C THR A 140 13.52 -32.04 -10.53
N ASN A 141 13.13 -33.21 -10.02
CA ASN A 141 14.08 -34.27 -9.67
C ASN A 141 14.62 -34.89 -10.97
N THR A 142 15.86 -34.59 -11.33
CA THR A 142 16.61 -35.34 -12.33
C THR A 142 17.05 -36.68 -11.75
N THR A 143 16.39 -37.76 -12.19
CA THR A 143 16.88 -39.13 -12.00
C THR A 143 17.52 -39.63 -13.29
N LYS A 144 18.76 -40.08 -13.18
CA LYS A 144 19.67 -40.57 -14.22
C LYS A 144 19.20 -41.90 -14.83
N PRO A 145 19.31 -42.13 -16.16
CA PRO A 145 19.26 -43.47 -16.73
C PRO A 145 20.67 -44.08 -16.84
N ASN A 146 20.73 -45.40 -16.62
CA ASN A 146 21.91 -46.27 -16.72
C ASN A 146 22.52 -46.31 -18.12
#